data_AF-A0A961S3Y8-F1
#
_entry.id   AF-A0A961S3Y8-F1
#
_cell.length_a   1.000
_cell.length_b   1.000
_cell.length_c   1.000
_cell.angle_alpha   90.00
_cell.angle_beta   90.00
_cell.angle_gamma   90.00
#
_symmetry.space_group_name_H-M   'P 1'
#
loop_
_entity.id
_entity.type
_entity.pdbx_description
1 polymer ?
#
loop_
_entity_poly.entity_id
_entity_poly.type
_entity_poly.pdbx_seq_one_letter_code
_entity_poly.pdbx_strand_id
1 'polypeptide(L)'
;IERKLGLDNAIAKTNGKVTLLDFQPADWNEQKAFDITQAWLTRFGDQIKGVFAANDGMGMGALEALRQNGLAGQVPVVGIDGIDAAVAAIEAGEFAGTVAWDPLWTGGMGLAIPYAHVTGKIDITKEPHEHREFYGTGIIVTKDTVADYKSNPPKVDFNDLWGKATGQIQYRG
;
A
#
# COMPACT_ATOMS: atom_id res chain seq x y z
N ILE A 1 9.77 9.48 -1.32
CA ILE A 1 9.29 8.11 -0.98
C ILE A 1 9.36 7.21 -2.20
N GLU A 2 9.79 5.95 -2.07
CA GLU A 2 9.89 4.97 -3.16
C GLU A 2 8.56 4.74 -3.89
N ARG A 3 7.43 4.79 -3.17
CA ARG A 3 6.07 4.71 -3.72
C ARG A 3 5.81 5.75 -4.83
N LYS A 4 6.38 6.97 -4.71
CA LYS A 4 6.30 8.01 -5.76
C LYS A 4 7.10 7.61 -7.00
N LEU A 5 8.30 7.07 -6.82
CA LEU A 5 9.10 6.58 -7.94
C LEU A 5 8.39 5.43 -8.66
N GLY A 6 7.70 4.56 -7.91
CA GLY A 6 6.82 3.53 -8.47
C GLY A 6 5.72 4.13 -9.36
N LEU A 7 5.04 5.17 -8.89
CA LEU A 7 4.04 5.92 -9.67
C LEU A 7 4.64 6.51 -10.94
N ASP A 8 5.75 7.25 -10.83
CA ASP A 8 6.39 7.91 -11.97
C ASP A 8 6.77 6.88 -13.07
N ASN A 9 7.32 5.73 -12.66
CA ASN A 9 7.65 4.63 -13.58
C ASN A 9 6.40 3.99 -14.20
N ALA A 10 5.32 3.83 -13.44
CA ALA A 10 4.07 3.28 -13.96
C ALA A 10 3.47 4.22 -15.02
N ILE A 11 3.46 5.52 -14.78
CA ILE A 11 2.98 6.53 -15.72
C ILE A 11 3.83 6.52 -16.99
N ALA A 12 5.16 6.50 -16.88
CA ALA A 12 6.06 6.46 -18.04
C ALA A 12 5.76 5.26 -18.96
N LYS A 13 5.50 4.08 -18.38
CA LYS A 13 5.15 2.86 -19.13
C LYS A 13 3.82 2.95 -19.88
N THR A 14 2.96 3.92 -19.57
CA THR A 14 1.70 4.10 -20.30
C THR A 14 1.90 4.75 -21.67
N ASN A 15 3.11 5.23 -21.98
CA ASN A 15 3.45 5.91 -23.23
C ASN A 15 2.50 7.10 -23.53
N GLY A 16 2.24 7.92 -22.51
CA GLY A 16 1.43 9.15 -22.62
C GLY A 16 -0.08 8.94 -22.51
N LYS A 17 -0.56 7.71 -22.26
CA LYS A 17 -2.00 7.45 -22.04
C LYS A 17 -2.50 7.97 -20.68
N VAL A 18 -1.59 8.09 -19.71
CA VAL A 18 -1.88 8.68 -18.39
C VAL A 18 -1.05 9.94 -18.23
N THR A 19 -1.72 11.02 -17.84
CA THR A 19 -1.09 12.30 -17.50
C THR A 19 -1.22 12.55 -16.01
N LEU A 20 -0.10 12.89 -15.36
CA LEU A 20 -0.12 13.34 -13.96
C LEU A 20 -0.60 14.79 -13.91
N LEU A 21 -1.82 15.04 -13.41
CA LEU A 21 -2.38 16.39 -13.32
C LEU A 21 -1.67 17.24 -12.25
N ASP A 22 -1.40 16.65 -11.08
CA ASP A 22 -0.70 17.28 -9.95
C ASP A 22 -0.18 16.21 -8.98
N PHE A 23 0.73 16.58 -8.08
CA PHE A 23 1.20 15.75 -6.98
C PHE A 23 1.44 16.61 -5.74
N GLN A 24 0.76 16.29 -4.64
CA GLN A 24 0.86 17.04 -3.38
C GLN A 24 1.17 16.10 -2.20
N PRO A 25 2.05 16.51 -1.27
CA PRO A 25 2.26 15.79 -0.02
C PRO A 25 1.08 16.04 0.93
N ALA A 26 0.49 14.97 1.45
CA ALA A 26 -0.53 15.03 2.51
C ALA A 26 -0.05 14.43 3.84
N ASP A 27 1.25 14.17 3.98
CA ASP A 27 1.92 13.78 5.24
C ASP A 27 1.25 12.61 5.98
N TRP A 28 0.75 11.62 5.22
CA TRP A 28 0.04 10.45 5.76
C TRP A 28 -1.26 10.80 6.50
N ASN A 29 -1.74 12.03 6.35
CA ASN A 29 -2.88 12.55 7.06
C ASN A 29 -4.14 12.51 6.17
N GLU A 30 -5.17 11.85 6.68
CA GLU A 30 -6.45 11.67 5.99
C GLU A 30 -7.16 13.00 5.70
N GLN A 31 -7.27 13.88 6.70
CA GLN A 31 -7.94 15.18 6.54
C GLN A 31 -7.22 16.06 5.51
N LYS A 32 -5.89 16.08 5.55
CA LYS A 32 -5.10 16.84 4.56
C LYS A 32 -5.31 16.30 3.14
N ALA A 33 -5.40 14.98 2.97
CA ALA A 33 -5.68 14.38 1.67
C ALA A 33 -7.11 14.70 1.18
N PHE A 34 -8.09 14.74 2.09
CA PHE A 34 -9.44 15.21 1.79
C PHE A 34 -9.43 16.66 1.28
N ASP A 35 -8.79 17.58 2.01
CA ASP A 35 -8.73 19.01 1.64
C ASP A 35 -8.04 19.22 0.28
N ILE A 36 -6.94 18.51 0.03
CA ILE A 36 -6.24 18.52 -1.27
C ILE A 36 -7.15 18.02 -2.39
N THR A 37 -7.89 16.93 -2.15
CA THR A 37 -8.77 16.34 -3.17
C THR A 37 -9.94 17.27 -3.49
N GLN A 38 -10.52 17.95 -2.50
CA GLN A 38 -11.54 18.99 -2.73
C GLN A 38 -11.01 20.14 -3.59
N ALA A 39 -9.79 20.60 -3.31
CA ALA A 39 -9.14 21.64 -4.11
C ALA A 39 -8.87 21.17 -5.55
N TRP A 40 -8.44 19.92 -5.75
CA TRP A 40 -8.26 19.34 -7.08
C TRP A 40 -9.57 19.15 -7.84
N LEU A 41 -10.64 18.70 -7.19
CA LEU A 41 -11.96 18.59 -7.81
C LEU A 41 -12.44 19.95 -8.30
N THR A 42 -12.23 21.02 -7.51
CA THR A 42 -12.54 22.39 -7.92
C THR A 42 -11.69 22.84 -9.11
N ARG A 43 -10.40 22.51 -9.12
CA ARG A 43 -9.43 22.98 -10.12
C ARG A 43 -9.49 22.24 -11.45
N PHE A 44 -9.63 20.91 -11.40
CA PHE A 44 -9.50 20.03 -12.55
C PHE A 44 -10.83 19.41 -12.99
N GLY A 45 -11.82 19.33 -12.09
CA GLY A 45 -13.14 18.79 -12.38
C GLY A 45 -13.08 17.39 -13.00
N ASP A 46 -13.72 17.25 -14.15
CA ASP A 46 -13.88 16.00 -14.89
C ASP A 46 -12.58 15.45 -15.50
N GLN A 47 -11.49 16.23 -15.53
CA GLN A 47 -10.19 15.75 -15.97
C GLN A 47 -9.62 14.68 -15.03
N ILE A 48 -10.07 14.64 -13.77
CA ILE A 48 -9.64 13.62 -12.80
C ILE A 48 -10.27 12.28 -13.18
N LYS A 49 -9.44 11.35 -13.65
CA LYS A 49 -9.85 9.97 -14.01
C LYS A 49 -9.39 8.90 -13.02
N GLY A 50 -8.70 9.30 -11.96
CA GLY A 50 -8.25 8.41 -10.90
C GLY A 50 -7.40 9.14 -9.87
N VAL A 51 -7.27 8.55 -8.68
CA VAL A 51 -6.45 9.06 -7.58
C VAL A 51 -5.49 7.97 -7.11
N PHE A 52 -4.20 8.30 -7.07
CA PHE A 52 -3.20 7.49 -6.38
C PHE A 52 -2.91 8.13 -5.02
N ALA A 53 -3.08 7.35 -3.95
CA ALA A 53 -2.67 7.73 -2.61
C ALA A 53 -1.49 6.87 -2.17
N ALA A 54 -0.47 7.51 -1.60
CA ALA A 54 0.72 6.76 -1.17
C ALA A 54 0.46 5.88 0.06
N ASN A 55 -0.67 6.03 0.76
CA ASN A 55 -1.21 5.02 1.66
C ASN A 55 -2.74 5.05 1.70
N ASP A 56 -3.33 4.07 2.38
CA ASP A 56 -4.78 3.92 2.51
C ASP A 56 -5.44 5.06 3.27
N GLY A 57 -4.84 5.57 4.36
CA GLY A 57 -5.42 6.68 5.11
C GLY A 57 -5.63 7.94 4.25
N MET A 58 -4.61 8.32 3.47
CA MET A 58 -4.77 9.40 2.48
C MET A 58 -5.76 9.04 1.37
N GLY A 59 -5.80 7.77 0.96
CA GLY A 59 -6.77 7.27 -0.01
C GLY A 59 -8.21 7.42 0.48
N MET A 60 -8.47 7.10 1.76
CA MET A 60 -9.78 7.24 2.38
C MET A 60 -10.21 8.71 2.45
N GLY A 61 -9.29 9.62 2.76
CA GLY A 61 -9.56 11.05 2.71
C GLY A 61 -9.93 11.53 1.30
N ALA A 62 -9.22 11.06 0.28
CA ALA A 62 -9.57 11.34 -1.12
C ALA A 62 -10.92 10.72 -1.51
N LEU A 63 -11.21 9.50 -1.09
CA LEU A 63 -12.49 8.84 -1.33
C LEU A 63 -13.65 9.62 -0.68
N GLU A 64 -13.46 10.14 0.53
CA GLU A 64 -14.48 10.94 1.20
C GLU A 64 -14.78 12.24 0.44
N ALA A 65 -13.76 12.90 -0.12
CA ALA A 65 -13.97 14.05 -0.99
C ALA A 65 -14.75 13.67 -2.26
N LEU A 66 -14.47 12.51 -2.84
CA LEU A 66 -15.22 11.99 -3.99
C LEU A 66 -16.68 11.65 -3.63
N ARG A 67 -16.93 11.06 -2.45
CA ARG A 67 -18.30 10.77 -1.95
C ARG A 67 -19.13 12.03 -1.86
N GLN A 68 -18.59 13.10 -1.28
CA GLN A 68 -19.29 14.38 -1.13
C GLN A 68 -19.63 15.04 -2.47
N ASN A 69 -18.91 14.69 -3.53
CA ASN A 69 -19.15 15.18 -4.88
C ASN A 69 -19.91 14.16 -5.75
N GLY A 70 -20.41 13.06 -5.17
CA GLY A 70 -21.16 12.02 -5.89
C GLY A 70 -20.31 11.17 -6.85
N LEU A 71 -18.99 11.16 -6.68
CA LEU A 71 -18.02 10.51 -7.58
C LEU A 71 -17.45 9.19 -7.03
N ALA A 72 -17.85 8.78 -5.83
CA ALA A 72 -17.45 7.49 -5.28
C ALA A 72 -17.87 6.33 -6.19
N GLY A 73 -16.96 5.38 -6.41
CA GLY A 73 -17.16 4.28 -7.37
C GLY A 73 -17.08 4.68 -8.86
N GLN A 74 -17.04 5.98 -9.18
CA GLN A 74 -16.85 6.47 -10.55
C GLN A 74 -15.39 6.83 -10.83
N VAL A 75 -14.71 7.44 -9.85
CA VAL A 75 -13.29 7.76 -9.91
C VAL A 75 -12.52 6.71 -9.09
N PRO A 76 -11.67 5.88 -9.72
CA PRO A 76 -10.92 4.86 -9.00
C PRO A 76 -9.88 5.50 -8.08
N VAL A 77 -9.84 5.04 -6.83
CA VAL A 77 -8.81 5.40 -5.84
C VAL A 77 -8.00 4.17 -5.50
N VAL A 78 -6.67 4.28 -5.51
CA VAL A 78 -5.77 3.23 -5.03
C VAL A 78 -4.96 3.71 -3.84
N GLY A 79 -4.68 2.79 -2.92
CA GLY A 79 -3.94 3.02 -1.69
C GLY A 79 -2.91 1.92 -1.44
N ILE A 80 -2.27 1.99 -0.29
CA ILE A 80 -1.27 1.04 0.20
C ILE A 80 -1.43 0.97 1.71
N ASP A 81 -1.49 -0.22 2.29
CA ASP A 81 -1.28 -0.60 3.71
C ASP A 81 -2.20 -1.79 4.08
N GLY A 82 -3.38 -1.89 3.43
CA GLY A 82 -4.37 -2.94 3.66
C GLY A 82 -5.27 -2.71 4.87
N ILE A 83 -5.56 -1.46 5.23
CA ILE A 83 -6.38 -1.15 6.41
C ILE A 83 -7.84 -1.58 6.21
N ASP A 84 -8.53 -1.94 7.28
CA ASP A 84 -9.91 -2.46 7.24
C ASP A 84 -10.87 -1.53 6.49
N ALA A 85 -10.73 -0.21 6.66
CA ALA A 85 -11.55 0.79 5.97
C ALA A 85 -11.37 0.75 4.44
N ALA A 86 -10.13 0.62 3.95
CA ALA A 86 -9.86 0.51 2.53
C ALA A 86 -10.35 -0.83 1.97
N VAL A 87 -10.16 -1.93 2.71
CA VAL A 87 -10.67 -3.26 2.35
C VAL A 87 -12.19 -3.26 2.24
N ALA A 88 -12.89 -2.63 3.19
CA ALA A 88 -14.35 -2.49 3.14
C ALA A 88 -14.80 -1.60 1.97
N ALA A 89 -14.08 -0.52 1.66
CA ALA A 89 -14.39 0.33 0.52
C ALA A 89 -14.13 -0.38 -0.83
N ILE A 90 -13.13 -1.25 -0.91
CA ILE A 90 -12.90 -2.15 -2.06
C ILE A 90 -14.08 -3.12 -2.22
N GLU A 91 -14.52 -3.74 -1.13
CA GLU A 91 -15.68 -4.64 -1.13
C GLU A 91 -16.97 -3.90 -1.54
N ALA A 92 -17.13 -2.64 -1.16
CA ALA A 92 -18.23 -1.79 -1.61
C ALA A 92 -18.12 -1.35 -3.09
N GLY A 93 -16.94 -1.47 -3.70
CA GLY A 93 -16.68 -1.01 -5.08
C GLY A 93 -16.37 0.48 -5.20
N GLU A 94 -16.08 1.15 -4.08
CA GLU A 94 -15.77 2.57 -4.04
C GLU A 94 -14.27 2.87 -4.11
N PHE A 95 -13.45 1.86 -3.80
CA PHE A 95 -11.99 1.93 -3.80
C PHE A 95 -11.44 0.82 -4.72
N ALA A 96 -10.48 1.15 -5.57
CA ALA A 96 -10.06 0.23 -6.64
C ALA A 96 -9.11 -0.86 -6.14
N GLY A 97 -8.27 -0.57 -5.17
CA GLY A 97 -7.39 -1.56 -4.58
C GLY A 97 -6.35 -1.00 -3.61
N THR A 98 -5.73 -1.90 -2.85
CA THR A 98 -4.62 -1.61 -1.95
C THR A 98 -3.57 -2.72 -2.00
N VAL A 99 -2.40 -2.43 -1.44
CA VAL A 99 -1.35 -3.43 -1.15
C VAL A 99 -1.25 -3.57 0.36
N ALA A 100 -1.65 -4.72 0.89
CA ALA A 100 -1.56 -5.05 2.30
C ALA A 100 -0.15 -5.56 2.65
N TRP A 101 0.44 -5.03 3.72
CA TRP A 101 1.80 -5.40 4.18
C TRP A 101 1.84 -6.42 5.30
N ASP A 102 0.68 -6.93 5.74
CA ASP A 102 0.56 -7.85 6.88
C ASP A 102 1.31 -7.32 8.13
N PRO A 103 0.74 -6.32 8.83
CA PRO A 103 1.39 -5.69 9.97
C PRO A 103 1.65 -6.68 11.11
N LEU A 104 0.84 -7.74 11.23
CA LEU A 104 1.04 -8.79 12.22
C LEU A 104 2.32 -9.58 11.94
N TRP A 105 2.52 -10.00 10.69
CA TRP A 105 3.77 -10.65 10.28
C TRP A 105 4.98 -9.72 10.49
N THR A 106 4.89 -8.47 10.01
CA THR A 106 6.01 -7.52 10.08
C THR A 106 6.41 -7.23 11.53
N GLY A 107 5.44 -6.95 12.40
CA GLY A 107 5.69 -6.69 13.82
C GLY A 107 6.23 -7.92 14.57
N GLY A 108 5.66 -9.10 14.31
CA GLY A 108 6.11 -10.31 14.98
C GLY A 108 7.46 -10.84 14.48
N MET A 109 7.80 -10.67 13.20
CA MET A 109 9.15 -11.00 12.68
C MET A 109 10.24 -10.13 13.31
N GLY A 110 9.95 -8.86 13.58
CA GLY A 110 10.86 -7.97 14.31
C GLY A 110 11.28 -8.50 15.68
N LEU A 111 10.46 -9.38 16.29
CA LEU A 111 10.77 -10.05 17.55
C LEU A 111 11.24 -11.51 17.36
N ALA A 112 10.65 -12.24 16.42
CA ALA A 112 10.93 -13.65 16.20
C ALA A 112 12.38 -13.90 15.75
N ILE A 113 12.92 -13.06 14.87
CA ILE A 113 14.30 -13.18 14.37
C ILE A 113 15.34 -13.03 15.50
N PRO A 114 15.36 -11.94 16.30
CA PRO A 114 16.31 -11.82 17.40
C PRO A 114 16.07 -12.89 18.48
N TYR A 115 14.82 -13.26 18.75
CA TYR A 115 14.50 -14.35 19.69
C TYR A 115 15.10 -15.69 19.23
N ALA A 116 14.97 -16.03 17.95
CA ALA A 116 15.56 -17.24 17.37
C ALA A 116 17.10 -17.23 17.48
N HIS A 117 17.73 -16.07 17.38
CA HIS A 117 19.17 -15.96 17.59
C HIS A 117 19.58 -16.21 19.05
N VAL A 118 18.96 -15.54 20.01
CA VAL A 118 19.35 -15.66 21.43
C VAL A 118 19.01 -17.03 22.05
N THR A 119 18.06 -17.75 21.45
CA THR A 119 17.72 -19.13 21.85
C THR A 119 18.56 -20.19 21.15
N GLY A 120 19.47 -19.79 20.25
CA GLY A 120 20.33 -20.69 19.50
C GLY A 120 19.64 -21.44 18.36
N LYS A 121 18.40 -21.07 18.00
CA LYS A 121 17.68 -21.65 16.86
C LYS A 121 18.32 -21.23 15.53
N ILE A 122 18.84 -20.01 15.45
CA ILE A 122 19.67 -19.52 14.34
C ILE A 122 20.94 -18.86 14.87
N ASP A 123 21.97 -18.79 14.03
CA ASP A 123 23.14 -17.92 14.27
C ASP A 123 23.10 -16.80 13.23
N ILE A 124 22.58 -15.63 13.64
CA ILE A 124 22.36 -14.56 12.69
C ILE A 124 23.67 -14.09 12.04
N THR A 125 24.82 -14.27 12.70
CA THR A 125 26.15 -13.92 12.16
C THR A 125 26.54 -14.72 10.91
N LYS A 126 25.89 -15.88 10.70
CA LYS A 126 26.11 -16.77 9.56
C LYS A 126 25.03 -16.67 8.48
N GLU A 127 23.95 -15.93 8.75
CA GLU A 127 22.88 -15.72 7.77
C GLU A 127 23.39 -14.86 6.59
N PRO A 128 22.93 -15.13 5.35
CA PRO A 128 23.29 -14.34 4.19
C PRO A 128 22.84 -12.88 4.33
N HIS A 129 23.45 -11.99 3.54
CA HIS A 129 23.12 -10.57 3.56
C HIS A 129 21.64 -10.31 3.23
N GLU A 130 21.04 -11.15 2.40
CA GLU A 130 19.61 -11.12 2.05
C GLU A 130 18.68 -11.35 3.26
N HIS A 131 19.18 -11.88 4.38
CA HIS A 131 18.42 -12.05 5.62
C HIS A 131 18.67 -10.91 6.63
N ARG A 132 19.49 -9.92 6.27
CA ARG A 132 19.78 -8.73 7.11
C ARG A 132 18.90 -7.55 6.75
N GLU A 133 18.71 -7.33 5.45
CA GLU A 133 17.90 -6.26 4.88
C GLU A 133 17.19 -6.80 3.65
N PHE A 134 15.86 -6.94 3.71
CA PHE A 134 15.08 -7.56 2.65
C PHE A 134 13.78 -6.84 2.36
N TYR A 135 13.30 -7.02 1.13
CA TYR A 135 11.92 -6.76 0.77
C TYR A 135 11.02 -7.90 1.25
N GLY A 136 9.81 -7.53 1.65
CA GLY A 136 8.73 -8.47 1.95
C GLY A 136 7.70 -8.53 0.81
N THR A 137 6.97 -9.65 0.72
CA THR A 137 5.83 -9.77 -0.21
C THR A 137 4.60 -9.03 0.33
N GLY A 138 4.16 -8.00 -0.40
CA GLY A 138 2.84 -7.38 -0.19
C GLY A 138 1.73 -8.18 -0.87
N ILE A 139 0.49 -8.06 -0.37
CA ILE A 139 -0.68 -8.74 -0.90
C ILE A 139 -1.56 -7.72 -1.62
N ILE A 140 -1.81 -7.94 -2.90
CA ILE A 140 -2.67 -7.06 -3.69
C ILE A 140 -4.14 -7.41 -3.38
N VAL A 141 -4.88 -6.44 -2.86
CA VAL A 141 -6.30 -6.55 -2.55
C VAL A 141 -7.08 -5.68 -3.52
N THR A 142 -7.93 -6.30 -4.34
CA THR A 142 -8.83 -5.66 -5.30
C THR A 142 -10.24 -6.23 -5.15
N LYS A 143 -11.20 -5.74 -5.94
CA LYS A 143 -12.56 -6.27 -5.95
C LYS A 143 -12.62 -7.78 -6.16
N ASP A 144 -11.70 -8.33 -6.95
CA ASP A 144 -11.66 -9.76 -7.29
C ASP A 144 -11.06 -10.60 -6.15
N THR A 145 -10.16 -10.03 -5.35
CA THR A 145 -9.42 -10.77 -4.30
C THR A 145 -9.90 -10.47 -2.88
N VAL A 146 -10.71 -9.43 -2.67
CA VAL A 146 -11.12 -8.96 -1.34
C VAL A 146 -11.89 -10.01 -0.52
N ALA A 147 -12.73 -10.83 -1.18
CA ALA A 147 -13.47 -11.89 -0.51
C ALA A 147 -12.56 -12.98 0.05
N ASP A 148 -11.54 -13.37 -0.72
CA ASP A 148 -10.52 -14.35 -0.30
C ASP A 148 -9.63 -13.76 0.80
N TYR A 149 -9.15 -12.52 0.61
CA TYR A 149 -8.33 -11.82 1.60
C TYR A 149 -8.99 -11.76 2.98
N LYS A 150 -10.30 -11.50 3.04
CA LYS A 150 -11.06 -11.47 4.31
C LYS A 150 -11.30 -12.85 4.90
N SER A 151 -11.55 -13.86 4.06
CA SER A 151 -11.89 -15.21 4.51
C SER A 151 -10.66 -16.02 4.91
N ASN A 152 -9.52 -15.72 4.29
CA ASN A 152 -8.25 -16.39 4.46
C ASN A 152 -7.16 -15.37 4.80
N PRO A 153 -7.23 -14.73 5.98
CA PRO A 153 -6.21 -13.78 6.37
C PRO A 153 -4.83 -14.49 6.39
N PRO A 154 -3.75 -13.79 6.05
CA PRO A 154 -2.41 -14.36 6.03
C PRO A 154 -2.09 -15.04 7.36
N LYS A 155 -1.76 -16.32 7.30
CA LYS A 155 -1.30 -17.06 8.49
C LYS A 155 0.16 -16.70 8.72
N VAL A 156 0.47 -16.30 9.95
CA VAL A 156 1.82 -15.99 10.36
C VAL A 156 2.43 -17.22 11.02
N ASP A 157 3.47 -17.78 10.41
CA ASP A 157 4.33 -18.77 11.05
C ASP A 157 5.59 -18.09 11.58
N PHE A 158 5.67 -17.90 12.89
CA PHE A 158 6.84 -17.28 13.53
C PHE A 158 8.09 -18.18 13.51
N ASN A 159 7.97 -19.42 13.04
CA ASN A 159 9.11 -20.30 12.83
C ASN A 159 9.71 -20.17 11.43
N ASP A 160 8.94 -19.69 10.46
CA ASP A 160 9.39 -19.40 9.11
C ASP A 160 9.86 -17.95 9.02
N LEU A 161 11.13 -17.74 9.42
CA LEU A 161 11.71 -16.41 9.56
C LEU A 161 11.90 -15.68 8.21
N TRP A 162 12.03 -16.44 7.12
CA TRP A 162 12.46 -15.91 5.83
C TRP A 162 11.45 -16.16 4.69
N GLY A 163 10.34 -16.87 4.93
CA GLY A 163 9.40 -17.29 3.88
C GLY A 163 8.69 -16.16 3.12
N LYS A 164 8.71 -14.92 3.63
CA LYS A 164 8.24 -13.74 2.88
C LYS A 164 9.35 -12.82 2.39
N ALA A 165 10.61 -13.14 2.64
CA ALA A 165 11.73 -12.38 2.11
C ALA A 165 11.82 -12.63 0.59
N THR A 166 11.81 -11.57 -0.20
CA THR A 166 11.85 -11.66 -1.68
C THR A 166 13.19 -11.22 -2.26
N GLY A 167 14.18 -10.97 -1.43
CA GLY A 167 15.52 -10.52 -1.80
C GLY A 167 15.94 -9.25 -1.09
N GLN A 168 17.22 -8.90 -1.27
CA GLN A 168 17.85 -7.80 -0.55
C GLN A 168 17.29 -6.42 -0.94
N ILE A 169 17.17 -5.52 0.04
CA ILE A 169 16.87 -4.09 -0.21
C ILE A 169 17.88 -3.52 -1.21
N GLN A 170 17.38 -2.81 -2.22
CA GLN A 170 18.20 -2.19 -3.25
C GLN A 170 18.22 -0.68 -3.02
N TYR A 171 19.42 -0.14 -2.76
CA TYR A 171 19.61 1.31 -2.68
C TYR A 171 20.00 1.84 -4.06
N ARG A 172 19.28 2.86 -4.54
CA ARG A 172 19.73 3.63 -5.71
C ARG A 172 20.56 4.80 -5.20
N GLY A 173 21.83 4.83 -5.60
CA GLY A 173 22.76 5.94 -5.33
C GLY A 173 22.48 7.19 -6.15
#